data_AF-A0A3E0W396-F1
#
_entry.id   AF-A0A3E0W396-F1
#
_cell.length_a   1.000
_cell.length_b   1.000
_cell.length_c   1.000
_cell.angle_alpha   90.00
_cell.angle_beta   90.00
_cell.angle_gamma   90.00
#
_symmetry.space_group_name_H-M   'P 1'
#
loop_
_entity.id
_entity.type
_entity.pdbx_description
1 polymer ?
#
loop_
_entity_poly.entity_id
_entity_poly.type
_entity_poly.pdbx_seq_one_letter_code
_entity_poly.pdbx_strand_id
1 'polypeptide(L)'
;MNVTVDLEGRAVIVVGHQPATRRVETRYRAAGAFVEVMSAGRARVALAAARTPPHLLVWVDGRESQRADLAAVARSLGIWLTDEQPAADLPRGSVTLVGGGPGDLGLVTVAGRQALLEADVVLYDRLAPTETLEAWAPAAELIDVGKTPGHHATPQHEIERILVERALRGLAVVRLKGGDPFVFGRGGEEVIACRENRIPVTVVPGVTSAISVPAAAGIPVTHRDISRTFTVISGHAPLTESELTHLTGLDGTIVILMGAGTLVQTIAGLLQRGMRPGMPLAIVERGYSIHQRTTFSTVGEITSGLGRLGLRSPAVIVIGEVVRVASDDAAARGCVQDIVESLPVPSQ
;
A
#
# COMPACT_ATOMS: atom_id res chain seq x y z
N MET A 1 -12.56 -16.73 -14.66
CA MET A 1 -13.17 -15.98 -15.77
C MET A 1 -14.19 -15.04 -15.12
N ASN A 2 -13.77 -13.84 -14.70
CA ASN A 2 -14.68 -12.84 -14.13
C ASN A 2 -15.43 -12.21 -15.30
N VAL A 3 -16.66 -12.67 -15.52
CA VAL A 3 -17.57 -12.03 -16.47
C VAL A 3 -17.98 -10.71 -15.83
N THR A 4 -17.38 -9.61 -16.24
CA THR A 4 -17.85 -8.27 -15.91
C THR A 4 -19.17 -8.06 -16.65
N VAL A 5 -20.28 -8.16 -15.91
CA VAL A 5 -21.59 -7.77 -16.44
C VAL A 5 -21.57 -6.26 -16.59
N ASP A 6 -21.82 -5.77 -17.81
CA ASP A 6 -22.04 -4.35 -18.05
C ASP A 6 -23.40 -3.95 -17.45
N LEU A 7 -23.34 -3.12 -16.41
CA LEU A 7 -24.49 -2.68 -15.64
C LEU A 7 -24.94 -1.25 -16.01
N GLU A 8 -24.29 -0.62 -16.98
CA GLU A 8 -24.59 0.77 -17.33
C GLU A 8 -26.05 0.91 -17.82
N GLY A 9 -26.82 1.77 -17.15
CA GLY A 9 -28.23 2.01 -17.45
C GLY A 9 -29.17 0.84 -17.13
N ARG A 10 -28.68 -0.24 -16.48
CA ARG A 10 -29.49 -1.41 -16.14
C ARG A 10 -30.26 -1.19 -14.84
N ALA A 11 -31.55 -1.54 -14.84
CA ALA A 11 -32.36 -1.62 -13.63
C ALA A 11 -32.02 -2.87 -12.82
N VAL A 12 -31.62 -2.69 -11.56
CA VAL A 12 -31.20 -3.75 -10.65
C VAL A 12 -31.97 -3.66 -9.34
N ILE A 13 -32.53 -4.79 -8.89
CA ILE A 13 -33.12 -4.90 -7.55
C ILE A 13 -32.14 -5.66 -6.65
N VAL A 14 -31.71 -5.03 -5.57
CA VAL A 14 -30.90 -5.64 -4.52
C VAL A 14 -31.82 -6.05 -3.36
N VAL A 15 -31.81 -7.33 -3.03
CA VAL A 15 -32.68 -7.95 -2.04
C VAL A 15 -31.92 -8.23 -0.76
N GLY A 16 -32.34 -7.59 0.32
CA GLY A 16 -31.79 -7.78 1.66
C GLY A 16 -32.22 -6.67 2.62
N HIS A 17 -31.62 -6.64 3.81
CA HIS A 17 -31.80 -5.57 4.78
C HIS A 17 -30.60 -4.62 4.80
N GLN A 18 -30.86 -3.36 5.16
CA GLN A 18 -29.78 -2.46 5.58
C GLN A 18 -29.38 -2.84 7.02
N PRO A 19 -28.07 -2.98 7.34
CA PRO A 19 -26.91 -2.47 6.59
C PRO A 19 -26.19 -3.51 5.71
N ALA A 20 -26.70 -4.74 5.58
CA ALA A 20 -26.03 -5.82 4.85
C ALA A 20 -25.96 -5.58 3.32
N THR A 21 -26.91 -4.85 2.73
CA THR A 21 -26.91 -4.54 1.28
C THR A 21 -25.99 -3.40 0.85
N ARG A 22 -25.42 -2.63 1.79
CA ARG A 22 -24.75 -1.35 1.49
C ARG A 22 -23.62 -1.44 0.44
N ARG A 23 -22.75 -2.44 0.52
CA ARG A 23 -21.60 -2.60 -0.40
C ARG A 23 -22.07 -2.96 -1.81
N VAL A 24 -23.05 -3.85 -1.89
CA VAL A 24 -23.64 -4.28 -3.16
C VAL A 24 -24.35 -3.11 -3.82
N GLU A 25 -25.13 -2.35 -3.06
CA GLU A 25 -25.79 -1.14 -3.55
C GLU A 25 -24.77 -0.14 -4.12
N THR A 26 -23.75 0.25 -3.35
CA THR A 26 -22.77 1.24 -3.81
C THR A 26 -22.01 0.76 -5.04
N ARG A 27 -21.52 -0.49 -5.05
CA ARG A 27 -20.78 -1.06 -6.19
C ARG A 27 -21.60 -1.06 -7.47
N TYR A 28 -22.87 -1.47 -7.40
CA TYR A 28 -23.71 -1.58 -8.58
C TYR A 28 -24.12 -0.18 -9.09
N ARG A 29 -24.35 0.79 -8.20
CA ARG A 29 -24.54 2.20 -8.61
C ARG A 29 -23.29 2.78 -9.26
N ALA A 30 -22.11 2.50 -8.71
CA ALA A 30 -20.83 2.93 -9.29
C ALA A 30 -20.57 2.33 -10.68
N ALA A 31 -21.10 1.13 -10.94
CA ALA A 31 -21.12 0.52 -12.27
C ALA A 31 -22.20 1.08 -13.22
N GLY A 32 -22.89 2.17 -12.85
CA GLY A 32 -23.89 2.84 -13.68
C GLY A 32 -25.30 2.26 -13.60
N ALA A 33 -25.58 1.36 -12.66
CA ALA A 33 -26.88 0.72 -12.53
C ALA A 33 -27.92 1.60 -11.79
N PHE A 34 -29.18 1.50 -12.19
CA PHE A 34 -30.31 2.01 -11.43
C PHE A 34 -30.70 0.99 -10.36
N VAL A 35 -30.17 1.16 -9.15
CA VAL A 35 -30.37 0.23 -8.03
C VAL A 35 -31.57 0.62 -7.15
N GLU A 36 -32.42 -0.35 -6.86
CA GLU A 36 -33.41 -0.29 -5.77
C GLU A 36 -33.13 -1.37 -4.72
N VAL A 37 -33.03 -0.97 -3.45
CA VAL A 37 -32.85 -1.91 -2.33
C VAL A 37 -34.18 -2.17 -1.65
N MET A 38 -34.54 -3.44 -1.46
CA MET A 38 -35.78 -3.79 -0.78
C MET A 38 -35.73 -5.18 -0.12
N SER A 39 -36.64 -5.41 0.83
CA SER A 39 -36.79 -6.73 1.44
C SER A 39 -37.33 -7.76 0.45
N ALA A 40 -37.08 -9.04 0.71
CA ALA A 40 -37.53 -10.13 -0.16
C ALA A 40 -39.05 -10.13 -0.43
N GLY A 41 -39.85 -9.79 0.59
CA GLY A 41 -41.30 -9.66 0.45
C GLY A 41 -41.69 -8.51 -0.49
N ARG A 42 -41.05 -7.34 -0.36
CA ARG A 42 -41.29 -6.20 -1.27
C ARG A 42 -40.81 -6.49 -2.69
N ALA A 43 -39.66 -7.15 -2.85
CA ALA A 43 -39.15 -7.57 -4.15
C ALA A 43 -40.14 -8.48 -4.88
N ARG A 44 -40.72 -9.47 -4.17
CA ARG A 44 -41.72 -10.37 -4.75
C ARG A 44 -42.95 -9.61 -5.25
N VAL A 45 -43.45 -8.66 -4.47
CA VAL A 45 -44.60 -7.83 -4.85
C VAL A 45 -44.25 -6.92 -6.03
N ALA A 46 -43.08 -6.28 -6.02
CA ALA A 46 -42.61 -5.42 -7.10
C ALA A 46 -42.48 -6.18 -8.42
N LEU A 47 -41.89 -7.39 -8.41
CA LEU A 47 -41.74 -8.23 -9.59
C LEU A 47 -43.09 -8.69 -10.16
N ALA A 48 -44.05 -9.05 -9.29
CA ALA A 48 -45.38 -9.44 -9.73
C ALA A 48 -46.19 -8.29 -10.36
N ALA A 49 -45.90 -7.04 -9.97
CA ALA A 49 -46.58 -5.84 -10.47
C ALA A 49 -45.81 -5.12 -11.60
N ALA A 50 -44.59 -5.57 -11.91
CA ALA A 50 -43.69 -4.87 -12.84
C ALA A 50 -44.22 -4.95 -14.28
N ARG A 51 -44.48 -3.80 -14.89
CA ARG A 51 -44.75 -3.69 -16.34
C ARG A 51 -43.49 -3.87 -17.18
N THR A 52 -42.37 -3.41 -16.64
CA THR A 52 -41.03 -3.61 -17.19
C THR A 52 -40.19 -4.28 -16.10
N PRO A 53 -39.84 -5.57 -16.25
CA PRO A 53 -39.06 -6.27 -15.23
C PRO A 53 -37.64 -5.67 -15.12
N PRO A 54 -37.00 -5.73 -13.95
CA PRO A 54 -35.60 -5.36 -13.81
C PRO A 54 -34.72 -6.30 -14.64
N HIS A 55 -33.53 -5.84 -14.99
CA HIS A 55 -32.57 -6.64 -15.75
C HIS A 55 -31.89 -7.69 -14.87
N LEU A 56 -31.71 -7.37 -13.58
CA LEU A 56 -30.97 -8.19 -12.64
C LEU A 56 -31.59 -8.12 -11.24
N LEU A 57 -31.70 -9.28 -10.61
CA LEU A 57 -32.03 -9.44 -9.21
C LEU A 57 -30.77 -9.91 -8.47
N VAL A 58 -30.43 -9.24 -7.38
CA VAL A 58 -29.24 -9.53 -6.58
C VAL A 58 -29.68 -9.92 -5.19
N TRP A 59 -29.46 -11.16 -4.80
CA TRP A 59 -29.75 -11.66 -3.47
C TRP A 59 -28.55 -11.46 -2.54
N VAL A 60 -28.75 -10.77 -1.43
CA VAL A 60 -27.68 -10.48 -0.46
C VAL A 60 -27.93 -11.19 0.86
N ASP A 61 -29.15 -11.07 1.40
CA ASP A 61 -29.52 -11.69 2.67
C ASP A 61 -31.01 -11.99 2.75
N GLY A 62 -31.38 -12.86 3.70
CA GLY A 62 -32.76 -13.25 3.97
C GLY A 62 -32.87 -14.75 4.23
N ARG A 63 -34.11 -15.26 4.33
CA ARG A 63 -34.34 -16.72 4.51
C ARG A 63 -34.18 -17.44 3.17
N GLU A 64 -33.63 -18.64 3.21
CA GLU A 64 -33.46 -19.48 2.02
C GLU A 64 -34.78 -19.76 1.27
N SER A 65 -35.89 -19.91 2.01
CA SER A 65 -37.22 -20.06 1.42
C SER A 65 -37.65 -18.83 0.60
N GLN A 66 -37.31 -17.62 1.06
CA GLN A 66 -37.61 -16.39 0.35
C GLN A 66 -36.75 -16.24 -0.92
N ARG A 67 -35.49 -16.67 -0.86
CA ARG A 67 -34.62 -16.76 -2.04
C ARG A 67 -35.21 -17.71 -3.08
N ALA A 68 -35.65 -18.90 -2.66
CA ALA A 68 -36.22 -19.90 -3.55
C ALA A 68 -37.48 -19.38 -4.26
N ASP A 69 -38.36 -18.70 -3.52
CA ASP A 69 -39.55 -18.04 -4.07
C ASP A 69 -39.19 -17.00 -5.13
N LEU A 70 -38.25 -16.11 -4.82
CA LEU A 70 -37.79 -15.08 -5.77
C LEU A 70 -37.11 -15.69 -6.99
N ALA A 71 -36.34 -16.76 -6.82
CA ALA A 71 -35.71 -17.47 -7.92
C ALA A 71 -36.73 -18.09 -8.88
N ALA A 72 -37.89 -18.54 -8.37
CA ALA A 72 -38.98 -19.03 -9.21
C ALA A 72 -39.64 -17.88 -10.00
N VAL A 73 -39.91 -16.75 -9.34
CA VAL A 73 -40.47 -15.56 -9.99
C VAL A 73 -39.51 -15.00 -11.04
N ALA A 74 -38.23 -14.82 -10.72
CA ALA A 74 -37.21 -14.34 -11.64
C ALA A 74 -37.12 -15.22 -12.89
N ARG A 75 -37.12 -16.56 -12.73
CA ARG A 75 -37.15 -17.51 -13.85
C ARG A 75 -38.37 -17.34 -14.75
N SER A 76 -39.56 -17.15 -14.17
CA SER A 76 -40.79 -16.94 -14.97
C SER A 76 -40.79 -15.64 -15.77
N LEU A 77 -40.05 -14.63 -15.32
CA LEU A 77 -39.94 -13.32 -15.95
C LEU A 77 -38.68 -13.16 -16.81
N GLY A 78 -37.83 -14.20 -16.91
CA GLY A 78 -36.57 -14.14 -17.65
C GLY A 78 -35.51 -13.23 -17.02
N ILE A 79 -35.60 -12.98 -15.71
CA ILE A 79 -34.69 -12.10 -14.96
C ILE A 79 -33.51 -12.93 -14.44
N TRP A 80 -32.30 -12.41 -14.61
CA TRP A 80 -31.11 -13.01 -14.00
C TRP A 80 -31.12 -12.81 -12.49
N LEU A 81 -30.82 -13.87 -11.74
CA LEU A 81 -30.63 -13.82 -10.28
C LEU A 81 -29.20 -14.21 -9.96
N THR A 82 -28.51 -13.36 -9.21
CA THR A 82 -27.17 -13.64 -8.66
C THR A 82 -27.15 -13.49 -7.15
N ASP A 83 -26.26 -14.23 -6.49
CA ASP A 83 -26.00 -14.09 -5.05
C ASP A 83 -24.76 -13.23 -4.83
N GLU A 84 -24.82 -12.37 -3.82
CA GLU A 84 -23.73 -11.52 -3.38
C GLU A 84 -23.54 -11.65 -1.87
N GLN A 85 -22.31 -11.44 -1.40
CA GLN A 85 -22.02 -11.57 0.03
C GLN A 85 -22.53 -10.35 0.80
N PRO A 86 -23.23 -10.54 1.93
CA PRO A 86 -23.66 -9.44 2.77
C PRO A 86 -22.46 -8.68 3.33
N ALA A 87 -22.63 -7.38 3.51
CA ALA A 87 -21.73 -6.60 4.36
C ALA A 87 -21.89 -7.07 5.81
N ALA A 88 -20.78 -7.09 6.55
CA ALA A 88 -20.83 -7.43 7.97
C ALA A 88 -21.76 -6.43 8.70
N ASP A 89 -22.76 -6.97 9.38
CA ASP A 89 -23.67 -6.22 10.24
C ASP A 89 -23.23 -6.40 11.71
N LEU A 90 -22.17 -5.69 12.05
CA LEU A 90 -21.59 -5.71 13.39
C LEU A 90 -21.83 -4.36 14.08
N PRO A 91 -22.05 -4.33 15.41
CA PRO A 91 -22.20 -3.08 16.18
C PRO A 91 -21.00 -2.14 16.06
N ARG A 92 -19.84 -2.67 15.63
CA ARG A 92 -18.62 -1.93 15.34
C ARG A 92 -18.03 -2.47 14.04
N GLY A 93 -17.50 -1.55 13.25
CA GLY A 93 -16.75 -1.85 12.05
C GLY A 93 -15.35 -2.34 12.38
N SER A 94 -14.47 -2.29 11.39
CA SER A 94 -13.08 -2.71 11.53
C SER A 94 -12.16 -1.77 10.77
N VAL A 95 -10.89 -1.77 11.15
CA VAL A 95 -9.84 -1.06 10.42
C VAL A 95 -8.85 -2.06 9.86
N THR A 96 -8.53 -1.96 8.58
CA THR A 96 -7.44 -2.73 7.97
C THR A 96 -6.37 -1.78 7.46
N LEU A 97 -5.17 -1.84 8.04
CA LEU A 97 -4.01 -1.12 7.53
C LEU A 97 -3.41 -1.95 6.40
N VAL A 98 -3.32 -1.39 5.21
CA VAL A 98 -2.83 -2.09 4.01
C VAL A 98 -1.57 -1.41 3.51
N GLY A 99 -0.50 -2.18 3.39
CA GLY A 99 0.69 -1.76 2.68
C GLY A 99 0.49 -1.81 1.17
N GLY A 100 0.55 -0.65 0.53
CA GLY A 100 0.38 -0.45 -0.91
C GLY A 100 1.65 -0.68 -1.73
N GLY A 101 2.76 -1.04 -1.11
CA GLY A 101 4.02 -1.24 -1.84
C GLY A 101 4.68 0.07 -2.30
N PRO A 102 5.77 0.01 -3.08
CA PRO A 102 6.60 1.18 -3.39
C PRO A 102 6.05 2.11 -4.47
N GLY A 103 4.96 1.73 -5.15
CA GLY A 103 4.33 2.49 -6.23
C GLY A 103 3.82 1.62 -7.38
N ASP A 104 4.50 0.50 -7.67
CA ASP A 104 4.03 -0.47 -8.68
C ASP A 104 2.71 -1.13 -8.23
N LEU A 105 1.70 -1.06 -9.09
CA LEU A 105 0.40 -1.68 -8.84
C LEU A 105 0.51 -3.21 -8.65
N GLY A 106 1.47 -3.85 -9.32
CA GLY A 106 1.73 -5.29 -9.23
C GLY A 106 2.39 -5.72 -7.92
N LEU A 107 2.87 -4.77 -7.10
CA LEU A 107 3.48 -5.03 -5.80
C LEU A 107 2.51 -4.87 -4.63
N VAL A 108 1.23 -4.57 -4.91
CA VAL A 108 0.16 -4.67 -3.91
C VAL A 108 -0.16 -6.14 -3.68
N THR A 109 -0.20 -6.54 -2.41
CA THR A 109 -0.48 -7.94 -2.06
C THR A 109 -1.91 -8.34 -2.41
N VAL A 110 -2.14 -9.63 -2.67
CA VAL A 110 -3.49 -10.17 -2.92
C VAL A 110 -4.43 -9.86 -1.74
N ALA A 111 -3.94 -9.98 -0.51
CA ALA A 111 -4.70 -9.61 0.69
C ALA A 111 -5.05 -8.12 0.73
N GLY A 112 -4.12 -7.25 0.31
CA GLY A 112 -4.37 -5.80 0.22
C GLY A 112 -5.44 -5.47 -0.83
N ARG A 113 -5.37 -6.11 -2.00
CA ARG A 113 -6.40 -5.98 -3.05
C ARG A 113 -7.77 -6.45 -2.56
N GLN A 114 -7.83 -7.55 -1.83
CA GLN A 114 -9.09 -8.06 -1.26
C GLN A 114 -9.67 -7.11 -0.21
N ALA A 115 -8.83 -6.58 0.69
CA ALA A 115 -9.27 -5.62 1.70
C ALA A 115 -9.85 -4.35 1.06
N LEU A 116 -9.23 -3.84 -0.01
CA LEU A 116 -9.73 -2.68 -0.76
C LEU A 116 -11.09 -2.95 -1.42
N LEU A 117 -11.27 -4.13 -2.02
CA LEU A 117 -12.54 -4.52 -2.64
C LEU A 117 -13.70 -4.61 -1.64
N GLU A 118 -13.40 -4.96 -0.39
CA GLU A 118 -14.38 -5.14 0.67
C GLU A 118 -14.66 -3.88 1.50
N ALA A 119 -13.89 -2.81 1.28
CA ALA A 119 -13.92 -1.59 2.07
C ALA A 119 -15.21 -0.79 1.84
N ASP A 120 -15.75 -0.24 2.93
CA ASP A 120 -16.78 0.80 2.91
C ASP A 120 -16.13 2.21 2.80
N VAL A 121 -14.92 2.38 3.33
CA VAL A 121 -14.15 3.63 3.31
C VAL A 121 -12.67 3.32 3.10
N VAL A 122 -11.97 4.07 2.25
CA VAL A 122 -10.51 4.00 2.09
C VAL A 122 -9.88 5.35 2.39
N LEU A 123 -9.06 5.41 3.44
CA LEU A 123 -8.16 6.54 3.69
C LEU A 123 -6.81 6.24 3.03
N TYR A 124 -6.36 7.10 2.13
CA TYR A 124 -5.11 6.92 1.39
C TYR A 124 -4.25 8.18 1.43
N ASP A 125 -2.95 8.02 1.20
CA ASP A 125 -2.02 9.14 1.03
C ASP A 125 -1.27 9.02 -0.30
N ARG A 126 -0.52 10.07 -0.65
CA ARG A 126 0.20 10.19 -1.93
C ARG A 126 1.24 9.12 -2.21
N LEU A 127 1.75 8.42 -1.19
CA LEU A 127 2.77 7.38 -1.39
C LEU A 127 2.15 6.03 -1.74
N ALA A 128 0.83 5.89 -1.58
CA ALA A 128 0.11 4.72 -2.04
C ALA A 128 -0.10 4.74 -3.57
N PRO A 129 -0.23 3.58 -4.21
CA PRO A 129 -0.69 3.50 -5.58
C PRO A 129 -2.17 3.91 -5.68
N THR A 130 -2.43 5.15 -6.10
CA THR A 130 -3.79 5.72 -6.14
C THR A 130 -4.43 5.72 -7.51
N GLU A 131 -3.67 5.55 -8.60
CA GLU A 131 -4.13 5.68 -9.98
C GLU A 131 -5.30 4.74 -10.33
N THR A 132 -5.33 3.56 -9.71
CA THR A 132 -6.39 2.55 -9.91
C THR A 132 -7.28 2.36 -8.70
N LEU A 133 -7.24 3.26 -7.72
CA LEU A 133 -7.91 3.06 -6.44
C LEU A 133 -9.44 2.96 -6.57
N GLU A 134 -10.04 3.76 -7.46
CA GLU A 134 -11.48 3.70 -7.77
C GLU A 134 -11.90 2.33 -8.30
N ALA A 135 -11.11 1.74 -9.20
CA ALA A 135 -11.35 0.39 -9.72
C ALA A 135 -11.14 -0.70 -8.66
N TRP A 136 -10.28 -0.41 -7.67
CA TRP A 136 -9.88 -1.35 -6.63
C TRP A 136 -10.81 -1.35 -5.42
N ALA A 137 -11.48 -0.23 -5.17
CA ALA A 137 -12.43 -0.03 -4.08
C ALA A 137 -13.70 0.65 -4.60
N PRO A 138 -14.44 0.03 -5.55
CA PRO A 138 -15.54 0.68 -6.26
C PRO A 138 -16.76 0.98 -5.38
N ALA A 139 -16.85 0.37 -4.20
CA ALA A 139 -17.91 0.59 -3.22
C ALA A 139 -17.52 1.56 -2.09
N ALA A 140 -16.26 2.02 -2.05
CA ALA A 140 -15.74 2.74 -0.91
C ALA A 140 -15.81 4.26 -1.09
N GLU A 141 -16.09 4.98 0.00
CA GLU A 141 -15.77 6.41 0.09
C GLU A 141 -14.24 6.58 0.14
N LEU A 142 -13.67 7.27 -0.85
CA LEU A 142 -12.23 7.52 -0.94
C LEU A 142 -11.89 8.86 -0.27
N ILE A 143 -11.02 8.82 0.75
CA ILE A 143 -10.60 9.98 1.54
C ILE A 143 -9.09 10.18 1.39
N ASP A 144 -8.67 11.23 0.68
CA ASP A 144 -7.27 11.64 0.60
C ASP A 144 -6.86 12.30 1.93
N VAL A 145 -5.96 11.66 2.66
CA VAL A 145 -5.34 12.20 3.88
C VAL A 145 -3.90 12.67 3.64
N GLY A 146 -3.44 12.64 2.39
CA GLY A 146 -2.16 13.18 1.96
C GLY A 146 -2.15 14.72 1.90
N LYS A 147 -0.94 15.30 1.81
CA LYS A 147 -0.76 16.74 1.55
C LYS A 147 -1.50 17.12 0.26
N THR A 148 -2.19 18.25 0.18
CA THR A 148 -2.62 18.86 -1.11
C THR A 148 -1.69 20.06 -1.39
N PRO A 149 -1.39 20.45 -2.65
CA PRO A 149 -0.65 21.69 -2.88
C PRO A 149 -1.49 22.86 -2.34
N GLY A 150 -0.95 23.63 -1.40
CA GLY A 150 -1.66 24.76 -0.77
C GLY A 150 -2.46 24.42 0.50
N HIS A 151 -2.52 23.16 0.94
CA HIS A 151 -3.17 22.78 2.21
C HIS A 151 -2.16 22.17 3.19
N HIS A 152 -2.30 22.50 4.48
CA HIS A 152 -1.52 21.90 5.55
C HIS A 152 -1.76 20.38 5.59
N ALA A 153 -0.72 19.60 5.89
CA ALA A 153 -0.84 18.16 6.04
C ALA A 153 -1.89 17.83 7.11
N THR A 154 -2.81 16.90 6.83
CA THR A 154 -3.73 16.37 7.84
C THR A 154 -2.90 15.85 9.02
N PRO A 155 -3.05 16.42 10.22
CA PRO A 155 -2.30 15.96 11.38
C PRO A 155 -2.58 14.49 11.66
N GLN A 156 -1.61 13.76 12.20
CA GLN A 156 -1.77 12.33 12.45
C GLN A 156 -2.99 12.01 13.32
N HIS A 157 -3.20 12.78 14.39
CA HIS A 157 -4.35 12.60 15.28
C HIS A 157 -5.70 12.75 14.55
N GLU A 158 -5.74 13.54 13.48
CA GLU A 158 -6.94 13.73 12.66
C GLU A 158 -7.18 12.51 11.76
N ILE A 159 -6.13 11.91 11.20
CA ILE A 159 -6.22 10.63 10.46
C ILE A 159 -6.76 9.54 11.39
N GLU A 160 -6.18 9.42 12.59
CA GLU A 160 -6.61 8.48 13.63
C GLU A 160 -8.07 8.69 14.02
N ARG A 161 -8.47 9.95 14.22
CA ARG A 161 -9.85 10.33 14.52
C ARG A 161 -10.82 9.87 13.43
N ILE A 162 -10.49 10.08 12.15
CA ILE A 162 -11.31 9.64 11.02
C ILE A 162 -11.43 8.12 10.99
N LEU A 163 -10.31 7.38 11.15
CA LEU A 163 -10.33 5.91 11.21
C LEU A 163 -11.29 5.40 12.30
N VAL A 164 -11.16 5.96 13.50
CA VAL A 164 -11.99 5.60 14.65
C VAL A 164 -13.45 5.95 14.41
N GLU A 165 -13.75 7.18 13.99
CA GLU A 165 -15.12 7.65 13.77
C GLU A 165 -15.86 6.79 12.74
N ARG A 166 -15.21 6.45 11.62
CA ARG A 166 -15.80 5.63 10.57
C ARG A 166 -16.03 4.19 11.03
N ALA A 167 -15.06 3.59 11.71
CA ALA A 167 -15.22 2.24 12.24
C ALA A 167 -16.30 2.15 13.33
N LEU A 168 -16.45 3.18 14.18
CA LEU A 168 -17.53 3.25 15.17
C LEU A 168 -18.93 3.27 14.56
N ARG A 169 -19.06 3.65 13.28
CA ARG A 169 -20.32 3.59 12.52
C ARG A 169 -20.62 2.22 11.92
N GLY A 170 -19.84 1.19 12.23
CA GLY A 170 -20.04 -0.15 11.66
C GLY A 170 -19.31 -0.38 10.33
N LEU A 171 -18.51 0.59 9.85
CA LEU A 171 -17.90 0.54 8.52
C LEU A 171 -16.60 -0.28 8.50
N ALA A 172 -16.36 -0.99 7.41
CA ALA A 172 -15.07 -1.58 7.07
C ALA A 172 -14.15 -0.50 6.49
N VAL A 173 -13.18 -0.03 7.29
CA VAL A 173 -12.29 1.06 6.93
C VAL A 173 -10.93 0.50 6.53
N VAL A 174 -10.43 0.88 5.36
CA VAL A 174 -9.05 0.58 4.94
C VAL A 174 -8.19 1.83 5.06
N ARG A 175 -7.02 1.70 5.69
CA ARG A 175 -5.95 2.70 5.65
C ARG A 175 -4.88 2.22 4.69
N LEU A 176 -4.89 2.71 3.45
CA LEU A 176 -3.92 2.36 2.43
C LEU A 176 -2.68 3.25 2.56
N LYS A 177 -1.52 2.64 2.81
CA LYS A 177 -0.26 3.32 3.12
C LYS A 177 0.80 2.95 2.10
N GLY A 178 1.60 3.90 1.62
CA GLY A 178 2.76 3.59 0.78
C GLY A 178 3.77 2.67 1.50
N GLY A 179 4.38 1.75 0.76
CA GLY A 179 5.33 0.77 1.29
C GLY A 179 4.66 -0.24 2.23
N ASP A 180 5.19 -0.33 3.45
CA ASP A 180 4.69 -1.18 4.53
C ASP A 180 4.13 -0.34 5.70
N PRO A 181 3.00 -0.71 6.32
CA PRO A 181 2.41 0.08 7.40
C PRO A 181 3.34 0.33 8.60
N PHE A 182 4.25 -0.60 8.90
CA PHE A 182 5.10 -0.58 10.08
C PHE A 182 6.56 -0.19 9.80
N VAL A 183 6.95 0.01 8.54
CA VAL A 183 8.28 0.55 8.20
C VAL A 183 8.18 2.06 7.96
N PHE A 184 8.40 2.83 9.03
CA PHE A 184 8.26 4.31 9.06
C PHE A 184 6.92 4.86 8.57
N GLY A 185 5.89 4.01 8.50
CA GLY A 185 4.55 4.38 8.05
C GLY A 185 3.66 4.94 9.16
N ARG A 186 4.10 4.94 10.42
CA ARG A 186 3.28 5.29 11.61
C ARG A 186 2.05 4.41 11.83
N GLY A 187 2.00 3.23 11.21
CA GLY A 187 0.86 2.31 11.39
C GLY A 187 0.68 1.85 12.85
N GLY A 188 1.75 1.83 13.64
CA GLY A 188 1.67 1.51 15.07
C GLY A 188 0.80 2.49 15.86
N GLU A 189 0.92 3.80 15.57
CA GLU A 189 0.11 4.85 16.22
C GLU A 189 -1.38 4.68 15.85
N GLU A 190 -1.67 4.46 14.57
CA GLU A 190 -3.03 4.21 14.06
C GLU A 190 -3.66 2.96 14.68
N VAL A 191 -2.88 1.88 14.86
CA VAL A 191 -3.33 0.65 15.54
C VAL A 191 -3.65 0.93 17.02
N ILE A 192 -2.82 1.69 17.72
CA ILE A 192 -3.04 2.04 19.14
C ILE A 192 -4.35 2.82 19.28
N ALA A 193 -4.55 3.88 18.49
CA ALA A 193 -5.76 4.69 18.53
C ALA A 193 -7.05 3.85 18.30
N CYS A 194 -7.00 2.90 17.37
CA CYS A 194 -8.12 1.98 17.13
C CYS A 194 -8.35 1.03 18.32
N ARG A 195 -7.29 0.47 18.90
CA ARG A 195 -7.37 -0.46 20.04
C ARG A 195 -7.92 0.22 21.30
N GLU A 196 -7.52 1.46 21.57
CA GLU A 196 -8.06 2.26 22.68
C GLU A 196 -9.58 2.45 22.56
N ASN A 197 -10.09 2.48 21.33
CA ASN A 197 -11.52 2.56 21.02
C ASN A 197 -12.21 1.20 20.80
N ARG A 198 -11.53 0.09 21.12
CA ARG A 198 -12.02 -1.29 20.97
C ARG A 198 -12.47 -1.62 19.54
N ILE A 199 -11.76 -1.08 18.55
CA ILE A 199 -11.98 -1.38 17.14
C ILE A 199 -11.08 -2.57 16.74
N PRO A 200 -11.63 -3.63 16.11
CA PRO A 200 -10.81 -4.68 15.52
C PRO A 200 -9.89 -4.13 14.44
N VAL A 201 -8.60 -4.47 14.52
CA VAL A 201 -7.59 -4.03 13.54
C VAL A 201 -6.87 -5.22 12.92
N THR A 202 -6.81 -5.22 11.60
CA THR A 202 -5.97 -6.12 10.82
C THR A 202 -4.86 -5.32 10.17
N VAL A 203 -3.64 -5.88 10.11
CA VAL A 203 -2.52 -5.26 9.39
C VAL A 203 -2.11 -6.22 8.27
N VAL A 204 -2.23 -5.75 7.04
CA VAL A 204 -1.77 -6.43 5.84
C VAL A 204 -0.42 -5.82 5.45
N PRO A 205 0.69 -6.57 5.58
CA PRO A 205 2.01 -6.09 5.20
C PRO A 205 2.09 -5.70 3.73
N GLY A 206 2.97 -4.75 3.44
CA GLY A 206 3.28 -4.33 2.09
C GLY A 206 4.74 -4.55 1.73
N VAL A 207 5.04 -4.50 0.44
CA VAL A 207 6.41 -4.54 -0.03
C VAL A 207 7.10 -3.21 0.30
N THR A 208 7.93 -3.18 1.34
CA THR A 208 8.60 -1.94 1.77
C THR A 208 9.56 -1.39 0.71
N SER A 209 9.60 -0.07 0.57
CA SER A 209 10.55 0.63 -0.30
C SER A 209 12.01 0.43 0.12
N ALA A 210 12.25 0.09 1.39
CA ALA A 210 13.60 -0.18 1.89
C ALA A 210 14.28 -1.37 1.21
N ILE A 211 13.51 -2.30 0.64
CA ILE A 211 14.03 -3.50 -0.02
C ILE A 211 13.73 -3.44 -1.53
N SER A 212 12.50 -3.10 -1.89
CA SER A 212 12.05 -3.20 -3.28
C SER A 212 12.63 -2.11 -4.17
N VAL A 213 12.81 -0.88 -3.68
CA VAL A 213 13.33 0.22 -4.50
C VAL A 213 14.81 0.01 -4.83
N PRO A 214 15.70 -0.43 -3.92
CA PRO A 214 17.03 -0.91 -4.28
C PRO A 214 16.99 -2.02 -5.34
N ALA A 215 16.09 -3.00 -5.18
CA ALA A 215 15.94 -4.10 -6.14
C ALA A 215 15.52 -3.62 -7.54
N ALA A 216 14.69 -2.56 -7.64
CA ALA A 216 14.32 -1.94 -8.91
C ALA A 216 15.50 -1.27 -9.64
N ALA A 217 16.61 -1.03 -8.93
CA ALA A 217 17.87 -0.57 -9.47
C ALA A 217 18.92 -1.70 -9.60
N GLY A 218 18.53 -2.96 -9.37
CA GLY A 218 19.44 -4.12 -9.40
C GLY A 218 20.30 -4.29 -8.15
N ILE A 219 20.06 -3.51 -7.09
CA ILE A 219 20.88 -3.52 -5.87
C ILE A 219 20.23 -4.46 -4.84
N PRO A 220 20.84 -5.60 -4.49
CA PRO A 220 20.36 -6.41 -3.39
C PRO A 220 20.71 -5.72 -2.06
N VAL A 221 19.83 -5.82 -1.04
CA VAL A 221 20.13 -5.23 0.28
C VAL A 221 21.08 -6.10 1.12
N THR A 222 21.29 -7.33 0.73
CA THR A 222 22.27 -8.27 1.32
C THR A 222 22.88 -9.12 0.22
N HIS A 223 24.11 -9.58 0.41
CA HIS A 223 24.76 -10.53 -0.47
C HIS A 223 25.79 -11.31 0.34
N ARG A 224 25.80 -12.66 0.25
CA ARG A 224 26.49 -13.57 1.17
C ARG A 224 27.94 -13.18 1.49
N ASP A 225 28.68 -12.80 0.45
CA ASP A 225 30.12 -12.50 0.51
C ASP A 225 30.42 -10.99 0.58
N ILE A 226 29.39 -10.14 0.60
CA ILE A 226 29.53 -8.68 0.58
C ILE A 226 28.93 -8.05 1.84
N SER A 227 27.70 -8.41 2.20
CA SER A 227 26.99 -7.83 3.34
C SER A 227 25.95 -8.81 3.88
N ARG A 228 26.13 -9.23 5.14
CA ARG A 228 25.24 -10.15 5.88
C ARG A 228 24.25 -9.42 6.80
N THR A 229 24.39 -8.10 6.89
CA THR A 229 23.62 -7.21 7.74
C THR A 229 23.12 -6.05 6.89
N PHE A 230 21.88 -5.65 7.10
CA PHE A 230 21.39 -4.40 6.55
C PHE A 230 20.57 -3.65 7.60
N THR A 231 20.70 -2.34 7.60
CA THR A 231 20.05 -1.46 8.56
C THR A 231 19.22 -0.45 7.81
N VAL A 232 17.93 -0.37 8.14
CA VAL A 232 17.04 0.63 7.58
C VAL A 232 16.86 1.76 8.59
N ILE A 233 17.12 3.00 8.18
CA ILE A 233 16.96 4.19 9.02
C ILE A 233 16.08 5.24 8.37
N SER A 234 15.49 6.10 9.20
CA SER A 234 14.84 7.32 8.76
C SER A 234 15.85 8.47 8.79
N GLY A 235 16.05 9.13 7.66
CA GLY A 235 16.81 10.38 7.55
C GLY A 235 15.91 11.61 7.59
N HIS A 236 14.67 11.53 8.10
CA HIS A 236 13.78 12.70 8.14
C HIS A 236 14.35 13.85 8.98
N ALA A 237 15.08 13.51 10.04
CA ALA A 237 15.84 14.44 10.86
C ALA A 237 17.34 14.08 10.80
N PRO A 238 18.24 15.02 11.10
CA PRO A 238 19.65 14.72 11.21
C PRO A 238 19.94 13.60 12.21
N LEU A 239 20.88 12.72 11.86
CA LEU A 239 21.34 11.66 12.75
C LEU A 239 22.22 12.22 13.87
N THR A 240 22.09 11.63 15.05
CA THR A 240 22.94 11.90 16.21
C THR A 240 24.33 11.30 16.03
N GLU A 241 25.29 11.77 16.82
CA GLU A 241 26.66 11.24 16.80
C GLU A 241 26.73 9.73 17.13
N SER A 242 25.88 9.27 18.03
CA SER A 242 25.81 7.86 18.42
C SER A 242 25.26 7.00 17.29
N GLU A 243 24.18 7.44 16.62
CA GLU A 243 23.63 6.73 15.46
C GLU A 243 24.66 6.61 14.33
N LEU A 244 25.35 7.70 14.01
CA LEU A 244 26.41 7.71 13.00
C LEU A 244 27.53 6.71 13.35
N THR A 245 27.94 6.66 14.62
CA THR A 245 28.98 5.74 15.09
C THR A 245 28.52 4.28 14.99
N HIS A 246 27.26 3.97 15.32
CA HIS A 246 26.72 2.62 15.17
C HIS A 246 26.64 2.19 13.71
N LEU A 247 26.24 3.10 12.81
CA LEU A 247 26.14 2.82 11.38
C LEU A 247 27.50 2.52 10.75
N THR A 248 28.57 3.22 11.16
CA THR A 248 29.93 2.92 10.67
C THR A 248 30.50 1.64 11.27
N GLY A 249 30.14 1.29 12.52
CA GLY A 249 30.65 0.10 13.21
C GLY A 249 30.04 -1.24 12.79
N LEU A 250 28.84 -1.26 12.20
CA LEU A 250 28.15 -2.49 11.81
C LEU A 250 28.67 -3.14 10.51
N ASP A 251 29.46 -2.39 9.72
CA ASP A 251 30.04 -2.81 8.44
C ASP A 251 29.04 -3.56 7.54
N GLY A 252 27.87 -2.95 7.33
CA GLY A 252 26.73 -3.54 6.62
C GLY A 252 26.15 -2.61 5.57
N THR A 253 25.05 -3.03 4.97
CA THR A 253 24.30 -2.20 4.02
C THR A 253 23.39 -1.24 4.78
N ILE A 254 23.49 0.06 4.51
CA ILE A 254 22.64 1.08 5.11
C ILE A 254 21.61 1.52 4.07
N VAL A 255 20.33 1.41 4.41
CA VAL A 255 19.23 1.96 3.61
C VAL A 255 18.60 3.13 4.35
N ILE A 256 18.62 4.31 3.74
CA ILE A 256 18.07 5.54 4.32
C ILE A 256 16.79 5.91 3.58
N LEU A 257 15.68 5.90 4.32
CA LEU A 257 14.38 6.41 3.87
C LEU A 257 14.21 7.86 4.33
N MET A 258 13.50 8.66 3.53
CA MET A 258 13.22 10.07 3.84
C MET A 258 14.46 10.96 4.06
N GLY A 259 15.65 10.51 3.60
CA GLY A 259 16.93 11.18 3.83
C GLY A 259 17.32 12.25 2.82
N ALA A 260 16.50 12.54 1.81
CA ALA A 260 16.89 13.46 0.73
C ALA A 260 17.29 14.86 1.23
N GLY A 261 16.57 15.39 2.24
CA GLY A 261 16.87 16.71 2.81
C GLY A 261 18.06 16.74 3.77
N THR A 262 18.47 15.59 4.32
CA THR A 262 19.53 15.47 5.33
C THR A 262 20.78 14.76 4.79
N LEU A 263 20.77 14.35 3.52
CA LEU A 263 21.82 13.53 2.91
C LEU A 263 23.21 14.15 3.09
N VAL A 264 23.37 15.45 2.80
CA VAL A 264 24.65 16.17 2.93
C VAL A 264 25.23 16.00 4.34
N GLN A 265 24.42 16.29 5.35
CA GLN A 265 24.82 16.22 6.76
C GLN A 265 25.10 14.79 7.20
N THR A 266 24.26 13.85 6.76
CA THR A 266 24.41 12.42 7.07
C THR A 266 25.74 11.90 6.54
N ILE A 267 26.07 12.20 5.28
CA ILE A 267 27.31 11.75 4.64
C ILE A 267 28.54 12.40 5.30
N ALA A 268 28.49 13.71 5.58
CA ALA A 268 29.57 14.39 6.30
C ALA A 268 29.81 13.76 7.69
N GLY A 269 28.73 13.44 8.42
CA GLY A 269 28.79 12.76 9.70
C GLY A 269 29.40 11.36 9.61
N LEU A 270 29.01 10.56 8.61
CA LEU A 270 29.56 9.22 8.40
C LEU A 270 31.06 9.26 8.10
N LEU A 271 31.52 10.20 7.25
CA LEU A 271 32.94 10.41 6.95
C LEU A 271 33.73 10.77 8.21
N GLN A 272 33.20 11.67 9.04
CA GLN A 272 33.83 12.05 10.32
C GLN A 272 33.95 10.87 11.30
N ARG A 273 33.05 9.88 11.20
CA ARG A 273 33.07 8.65 12.02
C ARG A 273 33.83 7.49 11.37
N GLY A 274 34.63 7.78 10.35
CA GLY A 274 35.57 6.82 9.76
C GLY A 274 35.01 6.02 8.59
N MET A 275 33.84 6.37 8.05
CA MET A 275 33.39 5.78 6.79
C MET A 275 34.36 6.17 5.67
N ARG A 276 34.85 5.18 4.93
CA ARG A 276 35.80 5.40 3.83
C ARG A 276 35.17 6.26 2.72
N PRO A 277 35.87 7.27 2.16
CA PRO A 277 35.33 8.09 1.08
C PRO A 277 34.90 7.30 -0.17
N GLY A 278 35.60 6.19 -0.47
CA GLY A 278 35.27 5.30 -1.59
C GLY A 278 34.11 4.33 -1.32
N MET A 279 33.40 4.44 -0.20
CA MET A 279 32.24 3.60 0.12
C MET A 279 31.15 3.85 -0.94
N PRO A 280 30.68 2.81 -1.66
CA PRO A 280 29.65 2.94 -2.68
C PRO A 280 28.33 3.46 -2.11
N LEU A 281 27.67 4.30 -2.90
CA LEU A 281 26.38 4.87 -2.58
C LEU A 281 25.51 4.91 -3.84
N ALA A 282 24.26 4.52 -3.71
CA ALA A 282 23.24 4.71 -4.74
C ALA A 282 22.04 5.51 -4.22
N ILE A 283 21.47 6.34 -5.07
CA ILE A 283 20.22 7.04 -4.80
C ILE A 283 19.21 6.64 -5.86
N VAL A 284 18.09 6.08 -5.45
CA VAL A 284 17.00 5.66 -6.33
C VAL A 284 15.79 6.56 -6.06
N GLU A 285 15.52 7.47 -6.98
CA GLU A 285 14.37 8.38 -6.94
C GLU A 285 13.18 7.75 -7.66
N ARG A 286 11.99 7.90 -7.08
CA ARG A 286 10.71 7.46 -7.68
C ARG A 286 10.76 6.01 -8.18
N GLY A 287 11.27 5.11 -7.35
CA GLY A 287 11.38 3.68 -7.67
C GLY A 287 10.07 3.09 -8.18
N TYR A 288 10.15 2.20 -9.17
CA TYR A 288 9.03 1.60 -9.92
C TYR A 288 8.15 2.56 -10.74
N SER A 289 8.41 3.87 -10.73
CA SER A 289 7.72 4.77 -11.66
C SER A 289 8.42 4.81 -13.02
N ILE A 290 7.68 5.22 -14.05
CA ILE A 290 8.25 5.55 -15.37
C ILE A 290 9.29 6.70 -15.33
N HIS A 291 9.37 7.41 -14.21
CA HIS A 291 10.30 8.50 -13.97
C HIS A 291 11.39 8.11 -12.95
N GLN A 292 11.62 6.81 -12.74
CA GLN A 292 12.69 6.33 -11.87
C GLN A 292 14.04 6.88 -12.35
N ARG A 293 14.84 7.40 -11.42
CA ARG A 293 16.21 7.83 -11.67
C ARG A 293 17.13 7.20 -10.65
N THR A 294 18.17 6.52 -11.12
CA THR A 294 19.20 5.94 -10.26
C THR A 294 20.51 6.70 -10.46
N THR A 295 21.11 7.14 -9.36
CA THR A 295 22.47 7.70 -9.35
C THR A 295 23.38 6.78 -8.56
N PHE A 296 24.48 6.35 -9.18
CA PHE A 296 25.58 5.66 -8.51
C PHE A 296 26.71 6.65 -8.24
N SER A 297 27.32 6.57 -7.06
CA SER A 297 28.44 7.41 -6.65
C SER A 297 29.15 6.77 -5.45
N THR A 298 29.97 7.55 -4.76
CA THR A 298 30.58 7.22 -3.47
C THR A 298 30.24 8.26 -2.43
N VAL A 299 30.41 7.90 -1.15
CA VAL A 299 30.22 8.80 -0.01
C VAL A 299 31.07 10.07 -0.16
N GLY A 300 32.31 9.96 -0.64
CA GLY A 300 33.19 11.11 -0.87
C GLY A 300 32.74 12.03 -2.01
N GLU A 301 32.41 11.47 -3.17
CA GLU A 301 32.00 12.24 -4.36
C GLU A 301 30.74 13.08 -4.09
N ILE A 302 29.76 12.51 -3.39
CA ILE A 302 28.51 13.18 -3.08
C ILE A 302 28.76 14.48 -2.31
N THR A 303 29.67 14.51 -1.33
CA THR A 303 29.99 15.74 -0.60
C THR A 303 30.52 16.87 -1.49
N SER A 304 31.20 16.55 -2.58
CA SER A 304 31.77 17.52 -3.53
C SER A 304 30.79 17.99 -4.62
N GLY A 305 29.73 17.22 -4.91
CA GLY A 305 28.83 17.44 -6.05
C GLY A 305 27.35 17.70 -5.73
N LEU A 306 26.95 17.63 -4.46
CA LEU A 306 25.54 17.63 -4.01
C LEU A 306 24.69 18.81 -4.49
N GLY A 307 25.25 20.03 -4.55
CA GLY A 307 24.54 21.22 -5.02
C GLY A 307 24.06 21.13 -6.49
N ARG A 308 24.59 20.18 -7.27
CA ARG A 308 24.27 19.96 -8.69
C ARG A 308 23.29 18.80 -8.92
N LEU A 309 23.06 17.95 -7.93
CA LEU A 309 22.28 16.70 -8.09
C LEU A 309 20.77 16.94 -8.23
N GLY A 310 20.26 18.04 -7.66
CA GLY A 310 18.84 18.38 -7.72
C GLY A 310 17.93 17.26 -7.22
N LEU A 311 18.35 16.56 -6.16
CA LEU A 311 17.67 15.40 -5.58
C LEU A 311 16.23 15.72 -5.19
N ARG A 312 15.27 14.87 -5.60
CA ARG A 312 13.85 15.04 -5.29
C ARG A 312 13.28 13.82 -4.59
N SER A 313 12.45 14.07 -3.59
CA SER A 313 11.64 13.02 -2.96
C SER A 313 10.51 12.53 -3.89
N PRO A 314 10.03 11.28 -3.73
CA PRO A 314 10.57 10.24 -2.84
C PRO A 314 11.86 9.62 -3.40
N ALA A 315 12.83 9.35 -2.49
CA ALA A 315 14.10 8.74 -2.83
C ALA A 315 14.55 7.75 -1.72
N VAL A 316 15.20 6.67 -2.13
CA VAL A 316 15.86 5.70 -1.25
C VAL A 316 17.36 5.78 -1.49
N ILE A 317 18.12 5.99 -0.42
CA ILE A 317 19.58 6.02 -0.46
C ILE A 317 20.10 4.70 0.07
N VAL A 318 21.03 4.08 -0.64
CA VAL A 318 21.70 2.83 -0.24
C VAL A 318 23.19 3.11 -0.14
N ILE A 319 23.81 2.77 0.98
CA ILE A 319 25.24 2.89 1.22
C ILE A 319 25.79 1.49 1.55
N GLY A 320 26.83 1.06 0.86
CA GLY A 320 27.46 -0.23 1.11
C GLY A 320 27.92 -0.91 -0.17
N GLU A 321 28.79 -1.91 -0.02
CA GLU A 321 29.41 -2.61 -1.14
C GLU A 321 28.41 -3.32 -2.06
N VAL A 322 27.21 -3.65 -1.57
CA VAL A 322 26.15 -4.26 -2.39
C VAL A 322 25.72 -3.41 -3.58
N VAL A 323 25.95 -2.09 -3.53
CA VAL A 323 25.70 -1.18 -4.66
C VAL A 323 26.52 -1.59 -5.89
N ARG A 324 27.70 -2.18 -5.70
CA ARG A 324 28.58 -2.63 -6.78
C ARG A 324 27.99 -3.76 -7.61
N VAL A 325 27.05 -4.54 -7.05
CA VAL A 325 26.37 -5.62 -7.77
C VAL A 325 25.55 -5.08 -8.94
N ALA A 326 25.00 -3.89 -8.81
CA ALA A 326 24.18 -3.24 -9.84
C ALA A 326 24.99 -2.37 -10.80
N SER A 327 26.10 -1.77 -10.33
CA SER A 327 26.97 -0.96 -11.18
C SER A 327 27.81 -1.89 -12.05
N ASP A 328 27.47 -2.03 -13.32
CA ASP A 328 28.15 -2.84 -14.35
C ASP A 328 29.54 -2.26 -14.73
N ASP A 329 30.31 -1.85 -13.73
CA ASP A 329 31.65 -1.29 -13.88
C ASP A 329 32.66 -2.43 -13.82
N ALA A 330 33.58 -2.52 -14.77
CA ALA A 330 34.59 -3.59 -14.84
C ALA A 330 35.42 -3.71 -13.54
N ALA A 331 35.48 -2.65 -12.73
CA ALA A 331 36.07 -2.62 -11.39
C ALA A 331 35.27 -3.38 -10.33
N ALA A 332 33.95 -3.55 -10.47
CA ALA A 332 33.11 -4.33 -9.55
C ALA A 332 33.31 -5.84 -9.74
N ARG A 333 33.54 -6.30 -10.97
CA ARG A 333 33.95 -7.70 -11.23
C ARG A 333 35.33 -7.97 -10.65
N GLY A 334 36.28 -7.06 -10.87
CA GLY A 334 37.62 -7.13 -10.26
C GLY A 334 37.54 -7.18 -8.72
N CYS A 335 36.79 -6.29 -8.08
CA CYS A 335 36.71 -6.27 -6.62
C CYS A 335 35.96 -7.46 -6.02
N VAL A 336 34.89 -7.96 -6.65
CA VAL A 336 34.22 -9.21 -6.21
C VAL A 336 35.13 -10.42 -6.42
N GLN A 337 35.91 -10.44 -7.50
CA GLN A 337 36.85 -11.53 -7.79
C GLN A 337 38.10 -11.46 -6.89
N ASP A 338 38.64 -10.28 -6.63
CA ASP A 338 39.74 -10.00 -5.70
C ASP A 338 39.35 -10.27 -4.24
N ILE A 339 38.09 -10.00 -3.84
CA ILE A 339 37.56 -10.35 -2.52
C ILE A 339 37.37 -11.86 -2.39
N VAL A 340 36.90 -12.54 -3.46
CA VAL A 340 36.77 -14.01 -3.48
C VAL A 340 38.14 -14.71 -3.49
N GLU A 341 39.14 -14.14 -4.17
CA GLU A 341 40.50 -14.69 -4.29
C GLU A 341 41.40 -14.37 -3.07
N SER A 342 41.08 -13.33 -2.28
CA SER A 342 41.84 -12.96 -1.07
C SER A 342 41.35 -13.64 0.22
N LEU A 343 40.31 -14.49 0.16
CA LEU A 343 39.87 -15.28 1.30
C LEU A 343 40.79 -16.50 1.52
N PRO A 344 41.27 -16.76 2.76
CA PRO A 344 42.07 -17.94 3.03
C PRO A 344 41.25 -19.21 2.77
N VAL A 345 41.79 -20.11 1.95
CA VAL A 345 41.25 -21.45 1.71
C VAL A 345 41.11 -22.16 3.06
N PRO A 346 39.95 -22.74 3.40
CA PRO A 346 39.80 -23.49 4.65
C PRO A 346 40.81 -24.63 4.66
N SER A 347 41.70 -24.64 5.66
CA SER A 347 42.56 -25.79 5.93
C SER A 347 41.67 -27.00 6.21
N GLN A 348 41.87 -28.07 5.44
CA GLN A 348 41.20 -29.36 5.60
C GLN A 348 41.34 -29.92 7.02
#